data_AF-A0A9P6IWN7-F1
#
_entry.id   AF-A0A9P6IWN7-F1
#
_cell.length_a   1.000
_cell.length_b   1.000
_cell.length_c   1.000
_cell.angle_alpha   90.00
_cell.angle_beta   90.00
_cell.angle_gamma   90.00
#
_symmetry.space_group_name_H-M   'P 1'
#
loop_
_entity.id
_entity.type
_entity.pdbx_description
1 polymer ?
#
loop_
_entity_poly.entity_id
_entity_poly.type
_entity_poly.pdbx_seq_one_letter_code
_entity_poly.pdbx_strand_id
1 'polypeptide(L)'
;MLYNAAGSVDGLGRYHFVESTGSILQLAHELDQRLSRPNPTRPTPEEDNARALALLRTLHLRYFTENEVARLMGFPILEGNFSFPNTTSLKRRYRIVGNSINVKVVGKLIRYLLTSTPKEGQETL
;
A
#
# COMPACT_ATOMS: atom_id res chain seq x y z
N MET A 1 6.09 12.65 -11.19
CA MET A 1 6.91 12.87 -9.97
C MET A 1 6.92 11.58 -9.17
N LEU A 2 8.05 10.87 -9.18
CA LEU A 2 8.23 9.63 -8.42
C LEU A 2 8.73 10.02 -7.02
N TYR A 3 7.94 9.76 -5.98
CA TYR A 3 8.34 9.98 -4.59
C TYR A 3 9.15 8.79 -4.10
N ASN A 4 10.47 8.88 -4.19
CA ASN A 4 11.41 7.88 -3.73
C ASN A 4 11.49 7.90 -2.19
N ALA A 5 11.34 6.75 -1.54
CA ALA A 5 11.39 6.61 -0.08
C ALA A 5 12.83 6.50 0.45
N ALA A 6 13.83 6.41 -0.44
CA ALA A 6 15.24 6.24 -0.08
C ALA A 6 16.11 7.48 -0.39
N GLY A 7 15.69 8.66 0.10
CA GLY A 7 16.54 9.80 0.46
C GLY A 7 17.12 10.71 -0.64
N SER A 8 16.85 12.01 -0.54
CA SER A 8 17.89 13.08 -0.49
C SER A 8 17.23 14.41 -0.10
N VAL A 9 17.96 15.16 0.72
CA VAL A 9 17.64 16.47 1.27
C VAL A 9 17.88 17.54 0.22
N ASP A 10 16.85 17.91 -0.53
CA ASP A 10 16.77 19.21 -1.18
C ASP A 10 15.35 19.74 -1.04
N GLY A 11 15.26 21.04 -0.73
CA GLY A 11 14.10 21.69 -0.12
C GLY A 11 12.75 21.31 -0.73
N LEU A 12 11.77 21.18 0.17
CA LEU A 12 10.33 20.97 -0.08
C LEU A 12 9.85 19.49 -0.15
N GLY A 13 10.19 18.66 0.85
CA GLY A 13 9.75 17.25 0.90
C GLY A 13 9.18 16.85 2.27
N ARG A 14 7.87 16.59 2.32
CA ARG A 14 7.12 16.14 3.50
C ARG A 14 7.50 14.70 3.89
N TYR A 15 8.51 14.52 4.74
CA TYR A 15 8.94 13.21 5.26
C TYR A 15 8.11 12.67 6.46
N HIS A 16 7.06 13.37 6.90
CA HIS A 16 6.30 13.03 8.12
C HIS A 16 5.20 11.94 7.95
N PHE A 17 5.37 10.95 7.08
CA PHE A 17 4.37 9.87 6.92
C PHE A 17 4.91 8.46 7.16
N VAL A 18 6.17 8.32 7.60
CA VAL A 18 6.78 7.02 7.92
C VAL A 18 6.23 6.42 9.23
N GLU A 19 5.65 7.22 10.13
CA GLU A 19 5.17 6.75 11.45
C GLU A 19 3.76 6.12 11.42
N SER A 20 3.09 6.14 10.27
CA SER A 20 1.80 5.47 10.10
C SER A 20 1.95 4.34 9.09
N THR A 21 0.96 3.43 9.01
CA THR A 21 0.89 2.22 8.17
C THR A 21 0.95 2.52 6.66
N GLY A 22 1.99 3.22 6.21
CA GLY A 22 2.15 3.71 4.86
C GLY A 22 2.31 2.55 3.90
N SER A 23 1.50 2.53 2.87
CA SER A 23 1.65 1.56 1.79
C SER A 23 2.89 1.95 0.98
N ILE A 24 3.96 1.17 1.12
CA ILE A 24 5.21 1.30 0.35
C ILE A 24 5.21 0.23 -0.75
N LEU A 25 5.51 0.65 -1.97
CA LEU A 25 5.70 -0.20 -3.13
C LEU A 25 7.19 -0.31 -3.43
N GLN A 26 7.69 -1.54 -3.51
CA GLN A 26 9.02 -1.84 -4.02
C GLN A 26 8.97 -1.96 -5.55
N LEU A 27 9.87 -1.26 -6.24
CA LEU A 27 9.92 -1.26 -7.71
C LEU A 27 11.03 -2.15 -8.27
N ALA A 28 12.09 -2.41 -7.49
CA ALA A 28 13.18 -3.29 -7.94
C ALA A 28 12.88 -4.75 -7.58
N HIS A 29 12.25 -5.48 -8.51
CA HIS A 29 11.92 -6.90 -8.35
C HIS A 29 13.16 -7.82 -8.39
N GLU A 30 14.23 -7.40 -9.09
CA GLU A 30 15.45 -8.21 -9.29
C GLU A 30 16.32 -8.34 -8.01
N LEU A 31 16.07 -7.50 -7.00
CA LEU A 31 16.92 -7.46 -5.81
C LEU A 31 16.52 -8.45 -4.71
N ASP A 32 15.33 -9.04 -4.81
CA ASP A 32 14.77 -9.97 -3.81
C ASP A 32 15.63 -11.23 -3.64
N GLN A 33 16.27 -11.67 -4.74
CA GLN A 33 17.19 -12.81 -4.75
C GLN A 33 18.57 -12.50 -4.12
N ARG A 34 18.94 -11.22 -4.00
CA ARG A 34 20.22 -10.80 -3.39
C ARG A 34 20.10 -10.62 -1.88
N LEU A 35 18.90 -10.31 -1.39
CA LEU A 35 18.58 -10.14 0.03
C LEU A 35 18.51 -11.48 0.79
N SER A 36 18.12 -12.56 0.11
CA SER A 36 17.96 -13.90 0.69
C SER A 36 19.26 -14.69 0.85
N ARG A 37 20.41 -14.16 0.41
CA ARG A 37 21.69 -14.84 0.57
C ARG A 37 22.30 -14.50 1.95
N PRO A 38 22.36 -15.44 2.90
CA PRO A 38 22.99 -15.19 4.19
C PRO A 38 24.49 -14.94 3.97
N ASN A 39 25.00 -13.86 4.57
CA ASN A 39 26.42 -13.55 4.55
C ASN A 39 27.13 -14.40 5.63
N PRO A 40 28.23 -15.11 5.31
CA PRO A 40 28.87 -16.04 6.25
C PRO A 40 29.64 -15.34 7.39
N THR A 41 29.92 -14.05 7.26
CA THR A 41 30.61 -13.23 8.27
C THR A 41 29.61 -12.39 9.06
N ARG A 42 29.74 -12.40 10.39
CA ARG A 42 28.92 -11.63 11.34
C ARG A 42 29.40 -10.16 11.33
N PRO A 43 28.69 -9.24 10.68
CA PRO A 43 29.18 -7.87 10.51
C PRO A 43 29.02 -7.08 11.80
N THR A 44 29.70 -5.94 11.89
CA THR A 44 29.45 -4.99 12.98
C THR A 44 28.10 -4.29 12.77
N PRO A 45 27.44 -3.79 13.83
CA PRO A 45 26.15 -3.11 13.71
C PRO A 45 26.16 -1.90 12.76
N GLU A 46 27.30 -1.21 12.64
CA GLU A 46 27.48 -0.07 11.73
C GLU A 46 27.58 -0.52 10.26
N GLU A 47 28.31 -1.60 9.98
CA GLU A 47 28.41 -2.18 8.64
C GLU A 47 27.07 -2.77 8.17
N ASP A 48 26.34 -3.42 9.09
CA ASP A 48 24.99 -3.94 8.82
C ASP A 48 24.01 -2.82 8.50
N ASN A 49 24.04 -1.72 9.24
CA ASN A 49 23.21 -0.55 8.97
C ASN A 49 23.56 0.11 7.62
N ALA A 50 24.85 0.30 7.33
CA ALA A 50 25.29 0.87 6.06
C ALA A 50 24.86 -0.01 4.86
N ARG A 51 24.99 -1.34 5.00
CA ARG A 51 24.54 -2.30 4.00
C ARG A 51 23.02 -2.31 3.84
N ALA A 52 22.28 -2.26 4.94
CA ALA A 52 20.81 -2.17 4.92
C ALA A 52 20.34 -0.90 4.19
N LEU A 53 20.98 0.25 4.45
CA LEU A 53 20.67 1.51 3.76
C LEU A 53 21.00 1.47 2.26
N ALA A 54 22.14 0.86 1.89
CA ALA A 54 22.50 0.66 0.48
C ALA A 54 21.49 -0.27 -0.25
N LEU A 55 21.00 -1.30 0.45
CA LEU A 55 19.94 -2.17 -0.05
C LEU A 55 18.61 -1.43 -0.19
N LEU A 56 18.18 -0.66 0.81
CA LEU A 56 16.95 0.15 0.74
C LEU A 56 16.95 1.15 -0.43
N ARG A 57 18.12 1.74 -0.73
CA ARG A 57 18.30 2.62 -1.90
C ARG A 57 18.14 1.88 -3.23
N THR A 58 18.61 0.64 -3.32
CA THR A 58 18.52 -0.17 -4.54
C THR A 58 17.13 -0.78 -4.76
N LEU A 59 16.32 -0.87 -3.71
CA LEU A 59 14.93 -1.38 -3.78
C LEU A 59 13.95 -0.44 -4.48
N HIS A 60 14.33 0.82 -4.75
CA HIS A 60 13.49 1.84 -5.40
C HIS A 60 12.09 1.92 -4.78
N LEU A 61 12.07 2.02 -3.45
CA LEU A 61 10.84 2.09 -2.68
C LEU A 61 10.11 3.41 -2.99
N ARG A 62 8.80 3.37 -3.24
CA ARG A 62 7.95 4.56 -3.35
C ARG A 62 6.64 4.38 -2.60
N TYR A 63 5.99 5.48 -2.23
CA TYR A 63 4.62 5.40 -1.73
C TYR A 63 3.64 5.10 -2.87
N PHE A 64 2.57 4.37 -2.54
CA PHE A 64 1.40 4.32 -3.42
C PHE A 64 0.75 5.70 -3.50
N THR A 65 0.32 6.08 -4.70
CA THR A 65 -0.50 7.27 -4.95
C THR A 65 -1.90 7.10 -4.37
N GLU A 66 -2.64 8.18 -4.15
CA GLU A 66 -4.00 8.12 -3.64
C GLU A 66 -4.94 7.30 -4.53
N ASN A 67 -4.71 7.36 -5.85
CA ASN A 67 -5.45 6.59 -6.84
C ASN A 67 -5.10 5.09 -6.76
N GLU A 68 -3.84 4.76 -6.52
CA GLU A 68 -3.42 3.37 -6.32
C GLU A 68 -4.03 2.76 -5.06
N VAL A 69 -4.00 3.49 -3.94
CA VAL A 69 -4.63 3.03 -2.70
C VAL A 69 -6.15 2.87 -2.91
N ALA A 70 -6.79 3.80 -3.62
CA ALA A 70 -8.21 3.69 -3.93
C ALA A 70 -8.54 2.47 -4.78
N ARG A 71 -7.69 2.14 -5.76
CA ARG A 71 -7.82 0.91 -6.56
C ARG A 71 -7.66 -0.34 -5.70
N LEU A 72 -6.71 -0.35 -4.77
CA LEU A 72 -6.53 -1.46 -3.82
C LEU A 72 -7.78 -1.66 -2.95
N MET A 73 -8.40 -0.55 -2.53
CA MET A 73 -9.67 -0.54 -1.78
C MET A 73 -10.91 -0.87 -2.64
N GLY A 74 -10.74 -1.08 -3.94
CA GLY A 74 -11.79 -1.50 -4.85
C GLY A 74 -12.64 -0.37 -5.43
N PHE A 75 -12.22 0.90 -5.31
CA PHE A 75 -12.91 2.01 -5.94
C PHE A 75 -12.70 2.01 -7.48
N PRO A 76 -13.73 2.34 -8.28
CA PRO A 76 -13.67 2.32 -9.75
C PRO A 76 -13.00 3.58 -10.33
N ILE A 77 -11.75 3.84 -9.94
CA ILE A 77 -10.99 5.06 -10.31
C ILE A 77 -10.64 5.11 -11.82
N LEU A 78 -10.46 3.97 -12.47
CA LEU A 78 -10.03 3.90 -13.88
C LEU A 78 -11.20 4.06 -14.87
N GLU A 79 -12.44 3.90 -14.41
CA GLU A 79 -13.63 3.91 -15.26
C GLU A 79 -14.17 5.33 -15.48
N GLY A 80 -13.46 6.37 -15.01
CA GLY A 80 -13.91 7.77 -15.05
C GLY A 80 -15.09 8.09 -14.12
N ASN A 81 -15.75 7.06 -13.60
CA ASN A 81 -16.93 7.16 -12.73
C ASN A 81 -16.61 7.60 -11.30
N PHE A 82 -15.34 7.59 -10.90
CA PHE A 82 -14.92 7.99 -9.57
C PHE A 82 -13.59 8.74 -9.62
N SER A 83 -13.58 9.99 -9.13
CA SER A 83 -12.39 10.82 -9.04
C SER A 83 -12.44 11.69 -7.78
N PHE A 84 -11.26 12.00 -7.23
CA PHE A 84 -11.16 12.96 -6.15
C PHE A 84 -11.40 14.37 -6.67
N PRO A 85 -12.22 15.21 -5.99
CA PRO A 85 -12.37 16.60 -6.37
C PRO A 85 -11.02 17.33 -6.41
N ASN A 86 -10.86 18.23 -7.39
CA ASN A 86 -9.64 19.04 -7.55
C ASN A 86 -9.38 19.94 -6.33
N THR A 87 -10.42 20.24 -5.55
CA THR A 87 -10.35 21.02 -4.29
C THR A 87 -9.80 20.24 -3.10
N THR A 88 -9.68 18.91 -3.19
CA THR A 88 -9.25 18.06 -2.08
C THR A 88 -7.74 17.92 -2.06
N SER A 89 -7.10 18.35 -0.98
CA SER A 89 -5.65 18.19 -0.79
C SER A 89 -5.23 16.72 -0.74
N LEU A 90 -4.01 16.43 -1.19
CA LEU A 90 -3.46 15.07 -1.24
C LEU A 90 -3.54 14.34 0.12
N LYS A 91 -3.21 15.02 1.22
CA LYS A 91 -3.34 14.48 2.59
C LYS A 91 -4.78 14.06 2.91
N ARG A 92 -5.76 14.86 2.48
CA ARG A 92 -7.17 14.57 2.69
C ARG A 92 -7.64 13.40 1.82
N ARG A 93 -7.14 13.27 0.59
CA ARG A 93 -7.41 12.11 -0.28
C ARG A 93 -6.94 10.80 0.36
N TYR A 94 -5.70 10.74 0.83
CA TYR A 94 -5.20 9.58 1.57
C TYR A 94 -6.03 9.26 2.81
N ARG A 95 -6.42 10.27 3.59
CA ARG A 95 -7.27 10.08 4.77
C ARG A 95 -8.65 9.51 4.42
N ILE A 96 -9.26 9.99 3.34
CA ILE A 96 -10.58 9.50 2.88
C ILE A 96 -10.48 8.03 2.51
N VAL A 97 -9.51 7.66 1.67
CA VAL A 97 -9.35 6.27 1.23
C VAL A 97 -8.94 5.36 2.37
N GLY A 98 -8.00 5.78 3.20
CA GLY A 98 -7.49 4.99 4.33
C GLY A 98 -8.55 4.74 5.41
N ASN A 99 -9.50 5.64 5.59
CA ASN A 99 -10.63 5.47 6.50
C ASN A 99 -11.84 4.80 5.85
N SER A 100 -11.79 4.50 4.55
CA SER A 100 -12.88 3.83 3.84
C SER A 100 -12.83 2.31 4.06
N ILE A 101 -13.93 1.65 3.68
CA ILE A 101 -14.03 0.18 3.65
C ILE A 101 -13.63 -0.37 2.28
N ASN A 102 -13.26 -1.66 2.21
CA ASN A 102 -12.97 -2.30 0.94
C ASN A 102 -14.28 -2.59 0.17
N VAL A 103 -14.46 -1.92 -0.97
CA VAL A 103 -15.68 -1.97 -1.79
C VAL A 103 -15.96 -3.39 -2.30
N LYS A 104 -14.93 -4.16 -2.66
CA LYS A 104 -15.11 -5.54 -3.15
C LYS A 104 -15.62 -6.48 -2.07
N VAL A 105 -15.13 -6.34 -0.83
CA VAL A 105 -15.59 -7.16 0.31
C VAL A 105 -17.05 -6.84 0.61
N VAL A 106 -17.38 -5.55 0.72
CA VAL A 106 -18.74 -5.10 1.04
C VAL A 106 -19.71 -5.49 -0.07
N GLY A 107 -19.30 -5.39 -1.34
CA GLY A 107 -20.10 -5.87 -2.47
C GLY A 107 -20.42 -7.37 -2.37
N LYS A 108 -19.49 -8.21 -1.91
CA LYS A 108 -19.75 -9.63 -1.64
C LYS A 108 -20.73 -9.83 -0.47
N LEU A 109 -20.59 -9.05 0.60
CA LEU A 109 -21.50 -9.12 1.76
C LEU A 109 -22.93 -8.71 1.40
N ILE A 110 -23.09 -7.62 0.64
CA ILE A 110 -24.38 -7.19 0.13
C ILE A 110 -24.98 -8.26 -0.79
N ARG A 111 -24.18 -8.81 -1.71
CA ARG A 111 -24.63 -9.92 -2.57
C ARG A 111 -25.07 -11.11 -1.73
N TYR A 112 -24.29 -11.49 -0.71
CA TYR A 112 -24.66 -12.57 0.20
C TYR A 112 -26.01 -12.29 0.87
N LEU A 113 -26.19 -11.11 1.46
CA LEU A 113 -27.45 -10.71 2.11
C LEU A 113 -28.66 -10.75 1.16
N LEU A 114 -28.47 -10.35 -0.11
CA LEU A 114 -29.54 -10.31 -1.10
C LEU A 114 -29.81 -11.67 -1.78
N THR A 115 -28.87 -12.61 -1.71
CA THR A 115 -28.98 -13.93 -2.35
C THR A 115 -29.08 -15.09 -1.36
N SER A 116 -28.89 -14.83 -0.06
CA SER A 116 -29.17 -15.77 1.00
C SER A 116 -30.67 -15.91 1.15
N THR A 117 -31.28 -16.75 0.32
CA THR A 117 -32.56 -17.36 0.65
C THR A 117 -32.36 -18.19 1.92
N PRO A 118 -33.31 -18.18 2.88
CA PRO A 118 -33.28 -19.12 3.99
C PRO A 118 -33.13 -20.53 3.44
N LYS A 119 -32.28 -21.35 4.05
CA LYS A 119 -32.36 -22.79 3.82
C LYS A 119 -33.67 -23.25 4.47
N GLU A 120 -34.76 -23.27 3.71
CA GLU A 120 -35.91 -24.09 4.08
C GLU A 120 -35.43 -25.54 4.15
N GLY A 121 -35.61 -26.18 5.31
CA GLY A 121 -35.39 -27.61 5.48
C GLY A 121 -34.02 -28.02 6.03
N GLN A 122 -33.80 -27.78 7.33
CA GLN A 122 -33.16 -28.78 8.19
C GLN A 122 -34.01 -28.96 9.46
N GLU A 123 -35.24 -29.42 9.26
CA GLU A 123 -35.90 -30.31 10.22
C GLU A 123 -35.51 -31.74 9.83
N THR A 124 -34.60 -32.34 10.60
CA THR A 124 -34.33 -33.78 10.74
C THR A 124 -33.52 -33.87 12.05
N LEU A 125 -33.94 -34.46 13.16
CA LEU A 125 -35.05 -35.33 13.55
C LEU A 125 -35.54 -34.89 14.94
#